data_AF-I1HNE1-F1
#
_entry.id   AF-I1HNE1-F1
#
_cell.length_a   1.000
_cell.length_b   1.000
_cell.length_c   1.000
_cell.angle_alpha   90.00
_cell.angle_beta   90.00
_cell.angle_gamma   90.00
#
_symmetry.space_group_name_H-M   'P 1'
#
loop_
_entity.id
_entity.type
_entity.pdbx_description
1 polymer ?
#
loop_
_entity_poly.entity_id
_entity_poly.type
_entity_poly.pdbx_seq_one_letter_code
_entity_poly.pdbx_strand_id
1 'polypeptide(L)'
;MATDRRFKIFAATDGFGEQLKDAVVAHLRAHPSVADVVDLGVDKYYSAAAAVARNVATSSSSDPALESRGVVFCGTGAGVAIFANKYPGVYATHCSSSADAVNTRSINACNVLALSGMATPPDTAKVITDAWLATPFRAPCPASGDAPWPEDIQRFLDVAPGEMASIPEGSAPVPDSACAICCLRKGMEFEPVDIMPGGEMRIVRESPTSAYVRFKAGSVEPAHHHTFGHDLVVIKGKKKVWNLTKKETYDLVDGDFLFTPAGDVHRVKYLTDTEFFIRWDGHWDIILDEDLGTARSAIDAELGLADSDK
;
A
#
# COMPACT_ATOMS: atom_id res chain seq x y z
N MET A 1 13.00 -24.78 27.99
CA MET A 1 11.56 -25.11 27.99
C MET A 1 10.88 -24.12 27.07
N ALA A 2 10.25 -24.59 25.98
CA ALA A 2 9.46 -23.73 25.12
C ALA A 2 8.40 -23.06 26.00
N THR A 3 8.49 -21.75 26.12
CA THR A 3 7.62 -20.94 26.97
C THR A 3 6.17 -21.08 26.50
N ASP A 4 5.25 -20.95 27.44
CA ASP A 4 3.77 -21.04 27.37
C ASP A 4 3.14 -19.95 26.46
N ARG A 5 3.79 -19.63 25.33
CA ARG A 5 3.39 -18.59 24.39
C ARG A 5 2.15 -19.06 23.65
N ARG A 6 1.10 -18.25 23.77
CA ARG A 6 -0.15 -18.42 23.04
C ARG A 6 -0.29 -17.32 22.01
N PHE A 7 -0.86 -17.64 20.86
CA PHE A 7 -0.99 -16.70 19.76
C PHE A 7 -2.46 -16.38 19.47
N LYS A 8 -2.75 -15.10 19.28
CA LYS A 8 -3.94 -14.64 18.57
C LYS A 8 -3.52 -14.25 17.16
N ILE A 9 -4.08 -14.92 16.15
CA ILE A 9 -3.69 -14.72 14.75
C ILE A 9 -4.79 -14.01 13.98
N PHE A 10 -4.43 -12.96 13.24
CA PHE A 10 -5.31 -12.31 12.26
C PHE A 10 -4.94 -12.77 10.86
N ALA A 11 -5.91 -13.22 10.07
CA ALA A 11 -5.68 -13.71 8.71
C ALA A 11 -6.57 -12.99 7.69
N ALA A 12 -6.02 -12.61 6.54
CA ALA A 12 -6.78 -12.03 5.43
C ALA A 12 -6.08 -12.27 4.09
N THR A 13 -6.81 -12.18 2.99
CA THR A 13 -6.25 -12.38 1.65
C THR A 13 -6.96 -11.56 0.56
N ASP A 14 -6.29 -11.42 -0.59
CA ASP A 14 -6.96 -11.10 -1.84
C ASP A 14 -7.53 -12.36 -2.52
N GLY A 15 -8.20 -12.18 -3.66
CA GLY A 15 -8.77 -13.32 -4.40
C GLY A 15 -7.74 -14.38 -4.86
N PHE A 16 -6.45 -14.05 -4.96
CA PHE A 16 -5.43 -15.00 -5.40
C PHE A 16 -4.93 -15.91 -4.27
N GLY A 17 -5.07 -15.51 -3.02
CA GLY A 17 -4.57 -16.27 -1.86
C GLY A 17 -5.65 -17.06 -1.10
N GLU A 18 -6.92 -17.00 -1.51
CA GLU A 18 -8.06 -17.56 -0.78
C GLU A 18 -7.88 -19.03 -0.38
N GLN A 19 -7.58 -19.91 -1.34
CA GLN A 19 -7.40 -21.35 -1.07
C GLN A 19 -6.25 -21.61 -0.09
N LEU A 20 -5.15 -20.86 -0.20
CA LEU A 20 -4.00 -21.01 0.69
C LEU A 20 -4.31 -20.49 2.10
N LYS A 21 -5.01 -19.35 2.19
CA LYS A 21 -5.46 -18.77 3.45
C LYS A 21 -6.34 -19.76 4.20
N ASP A 22 -7.32 -20.38 3.55
CA ASP A 22 -8.22 -21.35 4.20
C ASP A 22 -7.45 -22.56 4.74
N ALA A 23 -6.50 -23.10 3.96
CA ALA A 23 -5.66 -24.22 4.40
C ALA A 23 -4.79 -23.86 5.62
N VAL A 24 -4.19 -22.67 5.64
CA VAL A 24 -3.36 -22.20 6.76
C VAL A 24 -4.20 -21.82 7.98
N VAL A 25 -5.37 -21.20 7.81
CA VAL A 25 -6.30 -20.89 8.90
C VAL A 25 -6.79 -22.18 9.56
N ALA A 26 -7.14 -23.20 8.78
CA ALA A 26 -7.52 -24.50 9.33
C ALA A 26 -6.39 -25.14 10.15
N HIS A 27 -5.15 -25.07 9.64
CA HIS A 27 -3.97 -25.55 10.34
C HIS A 27 -3.71 -24.79 11.66
N LEU A 28 -3.76 -23.45 11.61
CA LEU A 28 -3.58 -22.58 12.77
C LEU A 28 -4.62 -22.85 13.87
N ARG A 29 -5.89 -23.05 13.50
CA ARG A 29 -6.96 -23.37 14.47
C ARG A 29 -6.74 -24.71 15.17
N ALA A 30 -6.02 -25.64 14.55
CA ALA A 30 -5.66 -26.92 15.15
C ALA A 30 -4.32 -26.89 15.91
N HIS A 31 -3.54 -25.80 15.80
CA HIS A 31 -2.20 -25.71 16.36
C HIS A 31 -2.24 -25.41 17.87
N PRO A 32 -1.53 -26.18 18.72
CA PRO A 32 -1.68 -26.11 20.18
C PRO A 32 -1.22 -24.79 20.81
N SER A 33 -0.34 -24.04 20.15
CA SER A 33 0.09 -22.71 20.63
C SER A 33 -0.81 -21.57 20.15
N VAL A 34 -1.87 -21.83 19.38
CA VAL A 34 -2.77 -20.79 18.86
C VAL A 34 -4.05 -20.80 19.68
N ALA A 35 -4.32 -19.68 20.37
CA ALA A 35 -5.51 -19.52 21.19
C ALA A 35 -6.74 -19.09 20.38
N ASP A 36 -6.54 -18.28 19.35
CA ASP A 36 -7.62 -17.74 18.51
C ASP A 36 -7.11 -17.40 17.11
N VAL A 37 -7.97 -17.58 16.10
CA VAL A 37 -7.72 -17.18 14.70
C VAL A 37 -8.90 -16.35 14.21
N VAL A 38 -8.66 -15.05 14.07
CA VAL A 38 -9.60 -14.09 13.50
C VAL A 38 -9.38 -14.06 11.98
N ASP A 39 -10.22 -14.80 11.26
CA ASP A 39 -10.26 -14.78 9.79
C ASP A 39 -11.09 -13.57 9.33
N LEU A 40 -10.40 -12.56 8.79
CA LEU A 40 -10.98 -11.33 8.27
C LEU A 40 -11.48 -11.49 6.81
N GLY A 41 -11.33 -12.69 6.24
CA GLY A 41 -11.89 -13.05 4.94
C GLY A 41 -11.05 -12.61 3.74
N VAL A 42 -11.75 -12.45 2.62
CA VAL A 42 -11.20 -12.04 1.33
C VAL A 42 -11.64 -10.61 1.05
N ASP A 43 -10.70 -9.75 0.67
CA ASP A 43 -10.97 -8.35 0.31
C ASP A 43 -10.03 -7.90 -0.82
N LYS A 44 -10.13 -6.65 -1.24
CA LYS A 44 -9.16 -6.02 -2.14
C LYS A 44 -7.77 -6.12 -1.55
N TYR A 45 -6.80 -6.31 -2.43
CA TYR A 45 -5.37 -6.46 -2.15
C TYR A 45 -4.83 -5.67 -0.95
N TYR A 46 -4.96 -4.34 -1.01
CA TYR A 46 -4.46 -3.44 0.01
C TYR A 46 -5.35 -3.42 1.27
N SER A 47 -6.66 -3.65 1.13
CA SER A 47 -7.61 -3.68 2.24
C SER A 47 -7.37 -4.89 3.16
N ALA A 48 -7.13 -6.07 2.57
CA ALA A 48 -6.81 -7.28 3.34
C ALA A 48 -5.54 -7.10 4.18
N ALA A 49 -4.46 -6.59 3.57
CA ALA A 49 -3.21 -6.30 4.26
C ALA A 49 -3.40 -5.24 5.36
N ALA A 50 -4.13 -4.16 5.05
CA ALA A 50 -4.45 -3.09 6.00
C ALA A 50 -5.24 -3.60 7.21
N ALA A 51 -6.20 -4.49 7.01
CA ALA A 51 -7.03 -5.03 8.08
C ALA A 51 -6.20 -5.86 9.06
N VAL A 52 -5.34 -6.77 8.55
CA VAL A 52 -4.43 -7.56 9.41
C VAL A 52 -3.43 -6.66 10.13
N ALA A 53 -2.77 -5.77 9.40
CA ALA A 53 -1.75 -4.89 9.96
C ALA A 53 -2.30 -3.98 11.06
N ARG A 54 -3.49 -3.39 10.86
CA ARG A 54 -4.16 -2.57 11.88
C ARG A 54 -4.48 -3.38 13.13
N ASN A 55 -5.00 -4.59 12.98
CA ASN A 55 -5.31 -5.45 14.12
C ASN A 55 -4.05 -5.85 14.88
N VAL A 56 -2.96 -6.20 14.19
CA VAL A 56 -1.67 -6.52 14.84
C VAL A 56 -1.10 -5.30 15.56
N ALA A 57 -1.12 -4.12 14.94
CA ALA A 57 -0.58 -2.88 15.52
C ALA A 57 -1.35 -2.38 16.75
N THR A 58 -2.67 -2.60 16.78
CA THR A 58 -3.55 -2.09 17.85
C THR A 58 -3.91 -3.13 18.91
N SER A 59 -3.59 -4.41 18.66
CA SER A 59 -3.87 -5.47 19.62
C SER A 59 -3.03 -5.28 20.87
N SER A 60 -3.71 -5.26 22.01
CA SER A 60 -3.10 -5.27 23.33
C SER A 60 -3.72 -6.39 24.14
N SER A 61 -2.89 -7.07 24.93
CA SER A 61 -3.30 -8.13 25.83
C SER A 61 -2.77 -7.81 27.22
N SER A 62 -3.62 -7.97 28.23
CA SER A 62 -3.19 -7.95 29.64
C SER A 62 -2.45 -9.23 30.04
N ASP A 63 -2.60 -10.31 29.26
CA ASP A 63 -1.84 -11.55 29.42
C ASP A 63 -0.51 -11.43 28.66
N PRO A 64 0.65 -11.39 29.36
CA PRO A 64 1.97 -11.28 28.74
C PRO A 64 2.37 -12.53 27.95
N ALA A 65 1.67 -13.65 28.13
CA ALA A 65 1.88 -14.88 27.38
C ALA A 65 1.11 -14.92 26.05
N LEU A 66 0.14 -14.01 25.85
CA LEU A 66 -0.66 -13.92 24.62
C LEU A 66 -0.10 -12.87 23.66
N GLU A 67 0.50 -13.33 22.57
CA GLU A 67 1.07 -12.48 21.51
C GLU A 67 0.11 -12.41 20.32
N SER A 68 -0.10 -11.21 19.77
CA SER A 68 -0.88 -11.02 18.54
C SER A 68 0.02 -10.98 17.32
N ARG A 69 -0.33 -11.74 16.28
CA ARG A 69 0.40 -11.76 15.02
C ARG A 69 -0.54 -11.87 13.82
N GLY A 70 -0.01 -11.67 12.62
CA GLY A 70 -0.79 -11.72 11.38
C GLY A 70 -0.26 -12.72 10.36
N VAL A 71 -1.14 -13.24 9.51
CA VAL A 71 -0.78 -13.93 8.27
C VAL A 71 -1.58 -13.34 7.12
N VAL A 72 -0.91 -12.91 6.05
CA VAL A 72 -1.55 -12.32 4.87
C VAL A 72 -1.16 -13.08 3.61
N PHE A 73 -2.07 -13.13 2.66
CA PHE A 73 -1.87 -13.90 1.43
C PHE A 73 -2.25 -13.07 0.22
N CYS A 74 -1.44 -13.16 -0.83
CA CYS A 74 -1.82 -12.70 -2.17
C CYS A 74 -1.13 -13.54 -3.23
N GLY A 75 -1.28 -13.19 -4.51
CA GLY A 75 -0.63 -13.92 -5.60
C GLY A 75 0.86 -14.21 -5.38
N THR A 76 1.66 -13.20 -4.99
CA THR A 76 3.11 -13.36 -4.74
C THR A 76 3.52 -13.26 -3.27
N GLY A 77 2.62 -12.89 -2.37
CA GLY A 77 2.91 -12.54 -0.97
C GLY A 77 3.66 -11.21 -0.77
N ALA A 78 4.45 -10.75 -1.75
CA ALA A 78 5.35 -9.61 -1.59
C ALA A 78 4.62 -8.29 -1.30
N GLY A 79 3.67 -7.88 -2.14
CA GLY A 79 3.11 -6.54 -1.96
C GLY A 79 2.08 -6.44 -0.83
N VAL A 80 1.42 -7.52 -0.39
CA VAL A 80 0.66 -7.47 0.88
C VAL A 80 1.59 -7.27 2.07
N ALA A 81 2.82 -7.80 2.04
CA ALA A 81 3.83 -7.49 3.04
C ALA A 81 4.23 -6.00 2.98
N ILE A 82 4.47 -5.46 1.78
CA ILE A 82 4.78 -4.02 1.60
C ILE A 82 3.65 -3.14 2.17
N PHE A 83 2.39 -3.46 1.89
CA PHE A 83 1.24 -2.71 2.41
C PHE A 83 1.09 -2.84 3.93
N ALA A 84 1.29 -4.04 4.48
CA ALA A 84 1.21 -4.27 5.92
C ALA A 84 2.25 -3.45 6.70
N ASN A 85 3.48 -3.34 6.19
CA ASN A 85 4.56 -2.54 6.79
C ASN A 85 4.29 -1.03 6.84
N LYS A 86 3.22 -0.53 6.21
CA LYS A 86 2.81 0.89 6.34
C LYS A 86 2.20 1.21 7.71
N TYR A 87 1.88 0.20 8.51
CA TYR A 87 1.30 0.37 9.83
C TYR A 87 2.39 0.37 10.91
N PRO A 88 2.40 1.35 11.82
CA PRO A 88 3.39 1.40 12.89
C PRO A 88 3.42 0.11 13.72
N GLY A 89 4.62 -0.38 14.03
CA GLY A 89 4.82 -1.61 14.80
C GLY A 89 4.58 -2.91 14.04
N VAL A 90 4.27 -2.84 12.73
CA VAL A 90 4.17 -4.03 11.87
C VAL A 90 5.50 -4.28 11.17
N TYR A 91 6.00 -5.49 11.33
CA TYR A 91 7.16 -6.04 10.66
C TYR A 91 6.68 -7.23 9.84
N ALA A 92 6.35 -6.98 8.57
CA ALA A 92 5.84 -7.98 7.65
C ALA A 92 6.90 -8.44 6.66
N THR A 93 7.02 -9.75 6.46
CA THR A 93 7.93 -10.32 5.45
C THR A 93 7.28 -11.44 4.68
N HIS A 94 7.59 -11.50 3.38
CA HIS A 94 7.26 -12.64 2.56
C HIS A 94 8.28 -13.76 2.80
N CYS A 95 7.80 -14.97 3.09
CA CYS A 95 8.64 -16.15 3.25
C CYS A 95 8.30 -17.20 2.19
N SER A 96 9.32 -17.70 1.49
CA SER A 96 9.17 -18.78 0.51
C SER A 96 9.59 -20.14 1.08
N SER A 97 10.28 -20.15 2.23
CA SER A 97 10.76 -21.35 2.90
C SER A 97 10.68 -21.25 4.43
N SER A 98 10.77 -22.39 5.12
CA SER A 98 10.85 -22.41 6.59
C SER A 98 12.12 -21.72 7.09
N ALA A 99 13.22 -21.80 6.36
CA ALA A 99 14.45 -21.09 6.68
C ALA A 99 14.24 -19.57 6.67
N ASP A 100 13.49 -19.03 5.70
CA ASP A 100 13.12 -17.61 5.67
C ASP A 100 12.29 -17.22 6.90
N ALA A 101 11.32 -18.07 7.25
CA ALA A 101 10.46 -17.87 8.43
C ALA A 101 11.26 -17.84 9.74
N VAL A 102 12.22 -18.76 9.92
CA VAL A 102 13.10 -18.76 11.11
C VAL A 102 13.98 -17.51 11.11
N ASN A 103 14.64 -17.20 9.99
CA ASN A 103 15.52 -16.05 9.88
C ASN A 103 14.77 -14.73 10.16
N THR A 104 13.61 -14.52 9.55
CA THR A 104 12.87 -13.27 9.73
C THR A 104 12.31 -13.11 11.14
N ARG A 105 11.93 -14.20 11.80
CA ARG A 105 11.55 -14.14 13.22
C ARG A 105 12.74 -13.81 14.10
N SER A 106 13.88 -14.46 13.88
CA SER A 106 15.08 -14.26 14.68
C SER A 106 15.70 -12.88 14.50
N ILE A 107 15.75 -12.36 13.28
CA ILE A 107 16.51 -11.15 12.93
C ILE A 107 15.59 -9.92 12.93
N ASN A 108 14.36 -10.04 12.44
CA ASN A 108 13.48 -8.89 12.19
C ASN A 108 12.30 -8.81 13.15
N ALA A 109 12.17 -9.75 14.09
CA ALA A 109 10.99 -9.89 14.94
C ALA A 109 9.66 -9.91 14.15
N CYS A 110 9.67 -10.45 12.91
CA CYS A 110 8.55 -10.36 11.96
C CYS A 110 7.21 -10.82 12.56
N ASN A 111 6.27 -9.91 12.80
CA ASN A 111 4.97 -10.19 13.41
C ASN A 111 3.83 -10.34 12.40
N VAL A 112 4.10 -10.20 11.09
CA VAL A 112 3.13 -10.52 10.03
C VAL A 112 3.80 -11.37 8.94
N LEU A 113 3.39 -12.62 8.81
CA LEU A 113 3.87 -13.53 7.77
C LEU A 113 3.09 -13.32 6.46
N ALA A 114 3.79 -13.16 5.34
CA ALA A 114 3.14 -13.09 4.03
C ALA A 114 3.46 -14.31 3.15
N LEU A 115 2.43 -14.94 2.58
CA LEU A 115 2.57 -16.16 1.79
C LEU A 115 2.00 -16.00 0.38
N SER A 116 2.59 -16.75 -0.57
CA SER A 116 2.27 -16.67 -2.00
C SER A 116 1.22 -17.71 -2.39
N GLY A 117 0.02 -17.26 -2.75
CA GLY A 117 -1.05 -18.11 -3.24
C GLY A 117 -0.72 -18.80 -4.57
N MET A 118 0.17 -18.23 -5.39
CA MET A 118 0.55 -18.81 -6.69
C MET A 118 1.75 -19.76 -6.61
N ALA A 119 2.65 -19.56 -5.65
CA ALA A 119 3.94 -20.28 -5.60
C ALA A 119 4.10 -21.21 -4.39
N THR A 120 3.30 -21.06 -3.33
CA THR A 120 3.46 -21.84 -2.10
C THR A 120 2.36 -22.89 -1.97
N PRO A 121 2.71 -24.21 -2.06
CA PRO A 121 1.75 -25.27 -1.80
C PRO A 121 1.23 -25.26 -0.35
N PRO A 122 -0.01 -25.72 -0.08
CA PRO A 122 -0.60 -25.71 1.25
C PRO A 122 0.25 -26.38 2.33
N ASP A 123 0.83 -27.55 2.07
CA ASP A 123 1.64 -28.25 3.08
C ASP A 123 2.96 -27.53 3.36
N THR A 124 3.57 -26.95 2.35
CA THR A 124 4.74 -26.08 2.53
C THR A 124 4.38 -24.83 3.34
N ALA A 125 3.23 -24.20 3.07
CA ALA A 125 2.77 -23.03 3.82
C ALA A 125 2.55 -23.33 5.31
N LYS A 126 2.03 -24.53 5.65
CA LYS A 126 1.91 -24.98 7.05
C LYS A 126 3.28 -25.09 7.71
N VAL A 127 4.25 -25.73 7.04
CA VAL A 127 5.63 -25.86 7.55
C VAL A 127 6.31 -24.50 7.76
N ILE A 128 6.11 -23.55 6.83
CA ILE A 128 6.61 -22.16 6.98
C ILE A 128 5.96 -21.48 8.18
N THR A 129 4.63 -21.61 8.30
CA THR A 129 3.84 -21.01 9.39
C THR A 129 4.26 -21.55 10.75
N ASP A 130 4.49 -22.87 10.87
CA ASP A 130 4.95 -23.51 12.10
C ASP A 130 6.34 -23.04 12.50
N ALA A 131 7.28 -22.97 11.55
CA ALA A 131 8.62 -22.44 11.80
C ALA A 131 8.58 -20.98 12.29
N TRP A 132 7.69 -20.17 11.70
CA TRP A 132 7.49 -18.78 12.10
C TRP A 132 6.84 -18.64 13.49
N LEU A 133 5.89 -19.50 13.85
CA LEU A 133 5.31 -19.51 15.20
C LEU A 133 6.33 -19.96 16.25
N ALA A 134 7.10 -21.00 15.94
CA ALA A 134 8.03 -21.63 16.87
C ALA A 134 9.26 -20.77 17.18
N THR A 135 9.64 -19.85 16.28
CA THR A 135 10.91 -19.13 16.39
C THR A 135 10.79 -17.83 17.22
N PRO A 136 11.50 -17.73 18.36
CA PRO A 136 11.63 -16.48 19.11
C PRO A 136 12.51 -15.46 18.39
N PHE A 137 12.30 -14.17 18.71
CA PHE A 137 13.25 -13.13 18.31
C PHE A 137 14.64 -13.41 18.93
N ARG A 138 15.69 -13.16 18.15
CA ARG A 138 17.12 -13.39 18.50
C ARG A 138 17.52 -14.84 18.74
N ALA A 139 16.68 -15.81 18.39
CA ALA A 139 17.04 -17.22 18.50
C ALA A 139 18.13 -17.60 17.48
N PRO A 140 18.94 -18.63 17.74
CA PRO A 140 19.75 -19.25 16.68
C PRO A 140 18.90 -19.58 15.45
N CYS A 141 19.43 -19.30 14.26
CA CYS A 141 18.71 -19.50 13.00
C CYS A 141 19.69 -19.86 11.87
N PRO A 142 19.19 -20.25 10.68
CA PRO A 142 20.06 -20.62 9.57
C PRO A 142 21.11 -19.55 9.21
N ALA A 143 20.75 -18.27 9.29
CA ALA A 143 21.67 -17.15 9.04
C ALA A 143 22.79 -17.02 10.08
N SER A 144 22.62 -17.55 11.30
CA SER A 144 23.67 -17.63 12.31
C SER A 144 24.41 -18.97 12.30
N GLY A 145 24.19 -19.82 11.28
CA GLY A 145 24.68 -21.19 11.25
C GLY A 145 24.07 -22.06 12.36
N ASP A 146 22.84 -21.75 12.76
CA ASP A 146 22.10 -22.38 13.86
C ASP A 146 22.83 -22.29 15.23
N ALA A 147 23.76 -21.34 15.36
CA ALA A 147 24.48 -21.04 16.60
C ALA A 147 23.95 -19.75 17.25
N PRO A 148 24.20 -19.53 18.56
CA PRO A 148 23.95 -18.24 19.19
C PRO A 148 24.63 -17.09 18.44
N TRP A 149 23.97 -15.94 18.39
CA TRP A 149 24.54 -14.75 17.78
C TRP A 149 25.84 -14.34 18.47
N PRO A 150 26.88 -13.93 17.71
CA PRO A 150 28.03 -13.22 18.27
C PRO A 150 27.59 -12.01 19.10
N GLU A 151 28.38 -11.64 20.12
CA GLU A 151 28.00 -10.60 21.09
C GLU A 151 27.69 -9.25 20.44
N ASP A 152 28.43 -8.87 19.41
CA ASP A 152 28.22 -7.65 18.62
C ASP A 152 26.89 -7.67 17.86
N ILE A 153 26.53 -8.81 17.26
CA ILE A 153 25.24 -8.98 16.56
C ILE A 153 24.09 -9.04 17.56
N GLN A 154 24.27 -9.74 18.68
CA GLN A 154 23.28 -9.79 19.76
C GLN A 154 22.99 -8.38 20.27
N ARG A 155 24.03 -7.58 20.53
CA ARG A 155 23.90 -6.18 20.91
C ARG A 155 23.17 -5.36 19.85
N PHE A 156 23.51 -5.52 18.57
CA PHE A 156 22.79 -4.88 17.47
C PHE A 156 21.29 -5.20 17.49
N LEU A 157 20.93 -6.48 17.61
CA LEU A 157 19.53 -6.89 17.66
C LEU A 157 18.81 -6.30 18.87
N ASP A 158 19.48 -6.21 20.03
CA ASP A 158 18.95 -5.64 21.27
C ASP A 158 18.65 -4.14 21.16
N VAL A 159 19.50 -3.36 20.48
CA VAL A 159 19.32 -1.91 20.34
C VAL A 159 18.46 -1.52 19.13
N ALA A 160 18.49 -2.32 18.05
CA ALA A 160 17.88 -1.95 16.77
C ALA A 160 16.39 -1.57 16.85
N PRO A 161 15.50 -2.24 17.62
CA PRO A 161 14.11 -1.79 17.75
C PRO A 161 13.97 -0.38 18.30
N GLY A 162 14.79 0.00 19.28
CA GLY A 162 14.81 1.34 19.85
C GLY A 162 15.38 2.36 18.87
N GLU A 163 16.49 2.03 18.22
CA GLU A 163 17.09 2.90 17.19
C GLU A 163 16.14 3.14 16.02
N MET A 164 15.50 2.09 15.49
CA MET A 164 14.50 2.18 14.42
C MET A 164 13.33 3.08 14.80
N ALA A 165 12.82 2.97 16.03
CA ALA A 165 11.75 3.83 16.52
C ALA A 165 12.16 5.31 16.64
N SER A 166 13.45 5.58 16.86
CA SER A 166 14.02 6.93 16.97
C SER A 166 14.42 7.57 15.65
N ILE A 167 14.48 6.80 14.53
CA ILE A 167 14.82 7.34 13.20
C ILE A 167 13.98 8.58 12.84
N PRO A 168 12.65 8.62 13.09
CA PRO A 168 11.85 9.82 12.84
C PRO A 168 12.22 11.01 13.75
N GLU A 169 12.65 10.76 15.00
CA GLU A 169 12.98 11.81 15.99
C GLU A 169 14.31 12.53 15.69
N GLY A 170 15.18 11.93 14.86
CA GLY A 170 16.36 12.60 14.28
C GLY A 170 16.02 13.63 13.20
N SER A 171 14.76 13.69 12.75
CA SER A 171 14.26 14.81 11.96
C SER A 171 13.80 15.90 12.91
N ALA A 172 14.32 17.13 12.74
CA ALA A 172 13.86 18.28 13.50
C ALA A 172 12.32 18.30 13.51
N PRO A 173 11.66 18.64 14.63
CA PRO A 173 10.20 18.71 14.68
C PRO A 173 9.75 19.56 13.49
N VAL A 174 9.06 18.92 12.54
CA VAL A 174 8.43 19.63 11.43
C VAL A 174 7.45 20.58 12.11
N PRO A 175 7.65 21.91 12.03
CA PRO A 175 6.74 22.85 12.65
C PRO A 175 5.32 22.55 12.20
N ASP A 176 4.37 22.68 13.12
CA ASP A 176 2.93 22.50 12.94
C ASP A 176 2.46 22.60 11.47
N SER A 177 1.86 21.50 11.00
CA SER A 177 0.88 21.44 9.90
C SER A 177 1.31 21.78 8.46
N ALA A 178 2.60 21.92 8.15
CA ALA A 178 2.98 22.15 6.76
C ALA A 178 3.07 20.81 5.99
N CYS A 179 2.00 20.45 5.28
CA CYS A 179 1.98 19.30 4.36
C CYS A 179 3.25 19.32 3.48
N ALA A 180 4.07 18.27 3.55
CA ALA A 180 5.37 18.22 2.87
C ALA A 180 5.24 18.42 1.35
N ILE A 181 4.13 17.96 0.78
CA ILE A 181 3.73 18.22 -0.60
C ILE A 181 3.47 19.74 -0.76
N CYS A 182 2.58 20.34 0.02
CA CYS A 182 2.37 21.80 -0.01
C CYS A 182 3.64 22.64 0.21
N CYS A 183 4.62 22.16 0.98
CA CYS A 183 5.93 22.79 1.16
C CYS A 183 6.76 22.79 -0.12
N LEU A 184 6.85 21.63 -0.80
CA LEU A 184 7.53 21.52 -2.10
C LEU A 184 6.89 22.44 -3.15
N ARG A 185 5.58 22.65 -3.04
CA ARG A 185 4.80 23.50 -3.94
C ARG A 185 5.04 25.00 -3.72
N LYS A 186 5.44 25.43 -2.53
CA LYS A 186 5.46 26.85 -2.16
C LYS A 186 6.47 27.63 -3.03
N GLY A 187 5.96 28.63 -3.76
CA GLY A 187 6.78 29.49 -4.62
C GLY A 187 7.14 28.88 -5.98
N MET A 188 6.54 27.74 -6.36
CA MET A 188 6.72 27.19 -7.71
C MET A 188 6.00 28.03 -8.76
N GLU A 189 6.71 28.30 -9.85
CA GLU A 189 6.11 28.76 -11.11
C GLU A 189 5.67 27.56 -11.94
N PHE A 190 4.56 27.71 -12.65
CA PHE A 190 3.93 26.66 -13.47
C PHE A 190 4.04 27.03 -14.94
N GLU A 191 4.22 26.03 -15.78
CA GLU A 191 4.28 26.17 -17.23
C GLU A 191 2.98 25.63 -17.86
N PRO A 192 2.41 26.28 -18.87
CA PRO A 192 1.24 25.77 -19.57
C PRO A 192 1.46 24.37 -20.14
N VAL A 193 0.42 23.52 -20.07
CA VAL A 193 0.40 22.23 -20.76
C VAL A 193 -0.25 22.46 -22.12
N ASP A 194 0.56 22.56 -23.17
CA ASP A 194 0.11 23.01 -24.52
C ASP A 194 -1.09 22.23 -25.07
N ILE A 195 -1.13 20.93 -24.82
CA ILE A 195 -2.17 20.00 -25.29
C ILE A 195 -3.45 20.01 -24.43
N MET A 196 -3.42 20.64 -23.26
CA MET A 196 -4.51 20.62 -22.28
C MET A 196 -4.89 22.05 -21.88
N PRO A 197 -5.82 22.69 -22.61
CA PRO A 197 -6.20 24.07 -22.36
C PRO A 197 -6.68 24.31 -20.91
N GLY A 198 -6.07 25.32 -20.28
CA GLY A 198 -6.32 25.68 -18.88
C GLY A 198 -5.60 24.80 -17.86
N GLY A 199 -4.77 23.85 -18.33
CA GLY A 199 -3.84 23.07 -17.54
C GLY A 199 -2.45 23.70 -17.51
N GLU A 200 -1.81 23.69 -16.35
CA GLU A 200 -0.42 24.11 -16.17
C GLU A 200 0.27 23.11 -15.23
N MET A 201 1.55 22.84 -15.47
CA MET A 201 2.30 21.85 -14.70
C MET A 201 3.69 22.33 -14.30
N ARG A 202 4.25 21.67 -13.29
CA ARG A 202 5.63 21.85 -12.87
C ARG A 202 6.22 20.53 -12.40
N ILE A 203 7.25 20.06 -13.09
CA ILE A 203 8.00 18.87 -12.70
C ILE A 203 8.79 19.15 -11.41
N VAL A 204 8.66 18.25 -10.44
CA VAL A 204 9.33 18.28 -9.12
C VAL A 204 10.54 17.35 -9.10
N ARG A 205 10.45 16.22 -9.81
CA ARG A 205 11.49 15.19 -9.90
C ARG A 205 11.31 14.43 -11.21
N GLU A 206 12.42 13.99 -11.81
CA GLU A 206 12.46 13.27 -13.10
C GLU A 206 12.48 11.73 -12.99
N SER A 207 12.69 11.15 -11.80
CA SER A 207 12.73 9.68 -11.65
C SER A 207 12.60 9.19 -10.18
N PRO A 208 11.48 8.55 -9.78
CA PRO A 208 10.24 8.49 -10.54
C PRO A 208 9.72 9.91 -10.76
N THR A 209 9.09 10.11 -11.91
CA THR A 209 8.69 11.44 -12.34
C THR A 209 7.51 11.92 -11.51
N SER A 210 7.54 13.18 -11.10
CA SER A 210 6.46 13.76 -10.31
C SER A 210 6.26 15.22 -10.63
N ALA A 211 5.01 15.68 -10.55
CA ALA A 211 4.65 17.05 -10.87
C ALA A 211 3.52 17.57 -9.99
N TYR A 212 3.49 18.89 -9.82
CA TYR A 212 2.23 19.58 -9.56
C TYR A 212 1.55 19.89 -10.87
N VAL A 213 0.25 19.65 -10.92
CA VAL A 213 -0.59 20.00 -12.06
C VAL A 213 -1.78 20.79 -11.53
N ARG A 214 -2.14 21.86 -12.23
CA ARG A 214 -3.32 22.66 -11.92
C ARG A 214 -4.16 22.88 -13.16
N PHE A 215 -5.47 22.87 -12.96
CA PHE A 215 -6.45 23.17 -13.99
C PHE A 215 -7.46 24.19 -13.50
N LYS A 216 -7.91 25.05 -14.42
CA LYS A 216 -9.00 25.99 -14.16
C LYS A 216 -10.35 25.29 -14.09
N ALA A 217 -11.26 25.85 -13.30
CA ALA A 217 -12.65 25.42 -13.25
C ALA A 217 -13.24 25.39 -14.67
N GLY A 218 -13.92 24.31 -15.00
CA GLY A 218 -14.52 24.09 -16.32
C GLY A 218 -13.58 23.43 -17.34
N SER A 219 -12.27 23.35 -17.09
CA SER A 219 -11.35 22.62 -17.96
C SER A 219 -11.71 21.14 -18.08
N VAL A 220 -11.35 20.55 -19.22
CA VAL A 220 -11.61 19.16 -19.57
C VAL A 220 -10.31 18.56 -20.08
N GLU A 221 -9.98 17.38 -19.57
CA GLU A 221 -9.05 16.49 -20.27
C GLU A 221 -9.89 15.52 -21.09
N PRO A 222 -9.70 15.49 -22.43
CA PRO A 222 -10.30 14.48 -23.29
C PRO A 222 -9.95 13.07 -22.82
N ALA A 223 -10.71 12.06 -23.25
CA ALA A 223 -10.30 10.67 -23.14
C ALA A 223 -8.86 10.50 -23.64
N HIS A 224 -8.01 9.99 -22.76
CA HIS A 224 -6.61 9.73 -23.03
C HIS A 224 -6.10 8.58 -22.18
N HIS A 225 -4.95 8.06 -22.55
CA HIS A 225 -4.19 7.11 -21.76
C HIS A 225 -2.70 7.47 -21.71
N HIS A 226 -2.01 6.79 -20.80
CA HIS A 226 -0.57 6.90 -20.58
C HIS A 226 0.08 5.53 -20.73
N THR A 227 1.33 5.51 -21.19
CA THR A 227 2.16 4.30 -21.26
C THR A 227 2.44 3.74 -19.86
N PHE A 228 2.60 4.63 -18.86
CA PHE A 228 2.86 4.25 -17.49
C PHE A 228 1.66 4.57 -16.59
N GLY A 229 1.45 3.72 -15.57
CA GLY A 229 0.46 4.00 -14.54
C GLY A 229 0.88 5.20 -13.71
N HIS A 230 -0.11 5.93 -13.21
CA HIS A 230 0.13 7.11 -12.40
C HIS A 230 -0.75 7.14 -11.16
N ASP A 231 -0.21 7.64 -10.07
CA ASP A 231 -0.96 7.97 -8.87
C ASP A 231 -1.04 9.48 -8.68
N LEU A 232 -2.19 9.96 -8.22
CA LEU A 232 -2.38 11.36 -7.86
C LEU A 232 -3.02 11.50 -6.49
N VAL A 233 -2.74 12.65 -5.87
CA VAL A 233 -3.47 13.16 -4.71
C VAL A 233 -3.98 14.57 -5.03
N VAL A 234 -5.27 14.81 -4.81
CA VAL A 234 -5.85 16.15 -4.96
C VAL A 234 -5.37 17.00 -3.78
N ILE A 235 -4.66 18.07 -4.08
CA ILE A 235 -4.20 19.02 -3.06
C ILE A 235 -5.33 19.97 -2.69
N LYS A 236 -6.06 20.43 -3.70
CA LYS A 236 -7.18 21.34 -3.55
C LYS A 236 -8.09 21.30 -4.76
N GLY A 237 -9.39 21.42 -4.54
CA GLY A 237 -10.40 21.53 -5.58
C GLY A 237 -11.17 20.24 -5.79
N LYS A 238 -11.95 20.21 -6.87
CA LYS A 238 -12.85 19.11 -7.19
C LYS A 238 -12.73 18.74 -8.65
N LYS A 239 -12.44 17.46 -8.92
CA LYS A 239 -12.44 16.88 -10.26
C LYS A 239 -13.26 15.60 -10.30
N LYS A 240 -13.93 15.36 -11.42
CA LYS A 240 -14.54 14.07 -11.73
C LYS A 240 -13.68 13.35 -12.77
N VAL A 241 -13.38 12.08 -12.51
CA VAL A 241 -12.63 11.21 -13.40
C VAL A 241 -13.52 10.06 -13.84
N TRP A 242 -13.63 9.86 -15.14
CA TRP A 242 -14.29 8.70 -15.74
C TRP A 242 -13.22 7.75 -16.25
N ASN A 243 -13.11 6.57 -15.65
CA ASN A 243 -12.30 5.49 -16.21
C ASN A 243 -13.15 4.72 -17.21
N LEU A 244 -12.92 4.97 -18.50
CA LEU A 244 -13.73 4.43 -19.59
C LEU A 244 -13.43 2.95 -19.85
N THR A 245 -12.20 2.51 -19.58
CA THR A 245 -11.81 1.10 -19.65
C THR A 245 -12.61 0.25 -18.65
N LYS A 246 -12.69 0.70 -17.40
CA LYS A 246 -13.37 -0.02 -16.31
C LYS A 246 -14.85 0.32 -16.16
N LYS A 247 -15.31 1.38 -16.82
CA LYS A 247 -16.67 1.94 -16.68
C LYS A 247 -16.96 2.36 -15.23
N GLU A 248 -15.97 2.99 -14.61
CA GLU A 248 -16.04 3.50 -13.23
C GLU A 248 -15.93 5.02 -13.23
N THR A 249 -16.48 5.66 -12.19
CA THR A 249 -16.46 7.11 -12.03
C THR A 249 -16.03 7.47 -10.62
N TYR A 250 -15.18 8.48 -10.52
CA TYR A 250 -14.56 8.94 -9.30
C TYR A 250 -14.78 10.45 -9.14
N ASP A 251 -15.47 10.84 -8.08
CA ASP A 251 -15.59 12.24 -7.66
C ASP A 251 -14.51 12.51 -6.61
N LEU A 252 -13.45 13.22 -7.00
CA LEU A 252 -12.28 13.48 -6.15
C LEU A 252 -12.32 14.90 -5.58
N VAL A 253 -12.05 15.03 -4.29
CA VAL A 253 -11.92 16.29 -3.54
C VAL A 253 -10.58 16.37 -2.80
N ASP A 254 -10.33 17.47 -2.08
CA ASP A 254 -9.14 17.69 -1.24
C ASP A 254 -8.74 16.44 -0.43
N GLY A 255 -7.51 15.96 -0.65
CA GLY A 255 -6.93 14.80 0.05
C GLY A 255 -7.22 13.45 -0.60
N ASP A 256 -8.13 13.37 -1.58
CA ASP A 256 -8.43 12.11 -2.25
C ASP A 256 -7.27 11.64 -3.12
N PHE A 257 -7.09 10.33 -3.15
CA PHE A 257 -6.07 9.63 -3.91
C PHE A 257 -6.71 8.80 -5.02
N LEU A 258 -6.10 8.80 -6.21
CA LEU A 258 -6.49 7.91 -7.30
C LEU A 258 -5.25 7.34 -7.98
N PHE A 259 -5.24 6.01 -8.17
CA PHE A 259 -4.27 5.33 -9.02
C PHE A 259 -4.95 4.90 -10.32
N THR A 260 -4.38 5.32 -11.45
CA THR A 260 -4.78 4.91 -12.79
C THR A 260 -3.72 3.97 -13.37
N PRO A 261 -4.04 2.70 -13.62
CA PRO A 261 -3.11 1.76 -14.28
C PRO A 261 -2.69 2.21 -15.67
N ALA A 262 -1.52 1.72 -16.11
CA ALA A 262 -1.03 1.91 -17.47
C ALA A 262 -2.06 1.46 -18.51
N GLY A 263 -2.27 2.27 -19.55
CA GLY A 263 -3.20 1.97 -20.65
C GLY A 263 -4.69 2.10 -20.33
N ASP A 264 -5.09 2.41 -19.08
CA ASP A 264 -6.48 2.73 -18.79
C ASP A 264 -6.85 4.07 -19.43
N VAL A 265 -7.89 4.05 -20.28
CA VAL A 265 -8.42 5.26 -20.91
C VAL A 265 -9.32 5.98 -19.93
N HIS A 266 -9.05 7.27 -19.71
CA HIS A 266 -9.83 8.07 -18.79
C HIS A 266 -10.06 9.50 -19.29
N ARG A 267 -11.17 10.08 -18.83
CA ARG A 267 -11.60 11.46 -19.12
C ARG A 267 -11.73 12.22 -17.81
N VAL A 268 -11.49 13.53 -17.81
CA VAL A 268 -11.54 14.35 -16.60
C VAL A 268 -12.31 15.64 -16.81
N LYS A 269 -13.12 16.02 -15.83
CA LYS A 269 -13.72 17.35 -15.72
C LYS A 269 -13.28 18.00 -14.42
N TYR A 270 -12.78 19.23 -14.52
CA TYR A 270 -12.45 20.06 -13.36
C TYR A 270 -13.66 20.92 -12.97
N LEU A 271 -14.29 20.59 -11.85
CA LEU A 271 -15.51 21.26 -11.37
C LEU A 271 -15.19 22.56 -10.63
N THR A 272 -13.99 22.67 -10.08
CA THR A 272 -13.41 23.91 -9.53
C THR A 272 -11.99 24.09 -10.05
N ASP A 273 -11.36 25.24 -9.77
CA ASP A 273 -9.91 25.35 -9.85
C ASP A 273 -9.32 24.21 -8.99
N THR A 274 -8.51 23.37 -9.60
CA THR A 274 -8.04 22.12 -8.99
C THR A 274 -6.54 22.01 -9.16
N GLU A 275 -5.86 21.66 -8.08
CA GLU A 275 -4.44 21.38 -8.03
C GLU A 275 -4.23 19.98 -7.45
N PHE A 276 -3.38 19.20 -8.09
CA PHE A 276 -3.06 17.84 -7.66
C PHE A 276 -1.56 17.56 -7.84
N PHE A 277 -1.04 16.68 -6.99
CA PHE A 277 0.30 16.14 -7.13
C PHE A 277 0.18 14.76 -7.78
N ILE A 278 0.92 14.53 -8.84
CA ILE A 278 0.89 13.30 -9.63
C ILE A 278 2.29 12.70 -9.74
N ARG A 279 2.36 11.37 -9.72
CA ARG A 279 3.59 10.59 -9.89
C ARG A 279 3.35 9.46 -10.88
N TRP A 280 4.37 9.18 -11.68
CA TRP A 280 4.38 8.09 -12.64
C TRP A 280 5.81 7.59 -12.83
N ASP A 281 5.92 6.37 -13.35
CA ASP A 281 7.20 5.80 -13.73
C ASP A 281 7.55 6.20 -15.17
N GLY A 282 8.85 6.33 -15.47
CA GLY A 282 9.31 6.60 -16.84
C GLY A 282 9.06 8.03 -17.33
N HIS A 283 9.03 8.18 -18.65
CA HIS A 283 8.85 9.48 -19.31
C HIS A 283 7.37 9.89 -19.29
N TRP A 284 7.11 11.20 -19.26
CA TRP A 284 5.76 11.72 -19.42
C TRP A 284 5.29 11.51 -20.86
N ASP A 285 4.13 10.89 -21.01
CA ASP A 285 3.41 10.78 -22.26
C ASP A 285 1.93 11.01 -22.00
N ILE A 286 1.19 11.30 -23.06
CA ILE A 286 -0.26 11.41 -23.02
C ILE A 286 -0.77 11.22 -24.43
N ILE A 287 -1.60 10.20 -24.59
CA ILE A 287 -2.06 9.72 -25.87
C ILE A 287 -3.54 10.01 -25.91
N LEU A 288 -3.94 11.03 -26.66
CA LEU A 288 -5.32 11.45 -26.80
C LEU A 288 -6.10 10.39 -27.61
N ASP A 289 -7.14 9.83 -27.01
CA ASP A 289 -8.08 8.89 -27.62
C ASP A 289 -9.33 9.59 -28.17
N GLU A 290 -9.53 10.86 -27.81
CA GLU A 290 -10.59 11.71 -28.37
C GLU A 290 -10.15 13.19 -28.46
N ASP A 291 -10.89 13.97 -29.25
CA ASP A 291 -10.72 15.43 -29.31
C ASP A 291 -11.51 16.18 -28.22
N LEU A 292 -11.07 17.41 -27.93
CA LEU A 292 -11.70 18.28 -26.91
C LEU A 292 -13.18 18.58 -27.15
N GLY A 293 -13.64 18.67 -28.39
CA GLY A 293 -15.04 18.94 -28.72
C GLY A 293 -15.94 17.75 -28.39
N THR A 294 -15.48 16.55 -28.75
CA THR A 294 -16.12 15.29 -28.37
C THR A 294 -16.17 15.12 -26.85
N ALA A 295 -15.07 15.43 -26.16
CA ALA A 295 -14.99 15.36 -24.71
C ALA A 295 -16.04 16.24 -24.01
N ARG A 296 -16.14 17.51 -24.43
CA ARG A 296 -17.12 18.47 -23.87
C ARG A 296 -18.54 18.00 -24.07
N SER A 297 -18.88 17.58 -25.30
CA SER A 297 -20.23 17.12 -25.65
C SER A 297 -20.65 15.91 -24.82
N ALA A 298 -19.74 14.96 -24.61
CA ALA A 298 -19.99 13.77 -23.79
C ALA A 298 -20.23 14.12 -22.31
N ILE A 299 -19.43 15.05 -21.76
CA ILE A 299 -19.58 15.50 -20.37
C ILE A 299 -20.88 16.28 -20.17
N ASP A 300 -21.22 17.19 -21.08
CA ASP A 300 -22.43 18.01 -20.97
C ASP A 300 -23.70 17.15 -21.05
N ALA A 301 -23.70 16.11 -21.89
CA ALA A 301 -24.79 15.13 -21.96
C ALA A 301 -24.95 14.35 -20.65
N GLU A 302 -23.84 13.94 -20.02
CA GLU A 302 -23.88 13.16 -18.78
C GLU A 302 -24.26 14.01 -17.55
N LEU A 303 -23.78 15.25 -17.48
CA LEU A 303 -24.10 16.18 -16.39
C LEU A 303 -25.48 16.84 -16.55
N GLY A 304 -26.20 16.57 -17.63
CA GLY A 304 -27.52 17.15 -17.91
C GLY A 304 -27.46 18.65 -18.19
N LEU A 305 -26.34 19.14 -18.73
CA LEU A 305 -26.12 20.56 -19.07
C LEU A 305 -26.43 20.88 -20.55
N ALA A 306 -26.88 19.89 -21.32
CA ALA A 306 -27.33 20.09 -22.69
C ALA A 306 -28.71 20.79 -22.70
N ASP A 307 -28.75 21.98 -23.31
CA ASP A 307 -29.87 22.92 -23.51
C ASP A 307 -30.27 23.82 -22.32
N SER A 308 -29.50 24.90 -22.11
CA SER A 308 -30.01 26.13 -21.47
C SER A 308 -29.95 27.38 -22.36
N ASP A 309 -29.62 27.25 -23.65
CA ASP A 309 -29.64 28.37 -24.62
C ASP A 309 -30.44 27.98 -25.88
N LYS A 310 -31.77 28.07 -25.76
CA LYS A 310 -32.70 28.32 -26.87
C LYS A 310 -33.80 29.27 -26.42
#